data_AF-A0A846NGD1-F1
#
_entry.id   AF-A0A846NGD1-F1
#
_cell.length_a   1.000
_cell.length_b   1.000
_cell.length_c   1.000
_cell.angle_alpha   90.00
_cell.angle_beta   90.00
_cell.angle_gamma   90.00
#
_symmetry.space_group_name_H-M   'P 1'
#
loop_
_entity.id
_entity.type
_entity.pdbx_description
1 polymer ?
#
loop_
_entity_poly.entity_id
_entity_poly.type
_entity_poly.pdbx_seq_one_letter_code
_entity_poly.pdbx_strand_id
1 'polypeptide(L)'
;MTLDIKREVAALQEEYRIIGREEELEHALTAISAGKNILLEGPVGVGKTVIGVAIAKYFGRPFYRVDGDERYTEHKLTGWFDPATVISKGYSWETFIPGPLTQAMIDGAFLFINEMNRMPEG
;
A
#
# COMPACT_ATOMS: atom_id res chain seq x y z
N MET A 1 -18.12 13.86 9.07
CA MET A 1 -18.89 13.12 8.04
C MET A 1 -18.97 11.70 8.56
N THR A 2 -20.14 11.27 9.05
CA THR A 2 -20.27 9.91 9.59
C THR A 2 -20.41 8.96 8.41
N LEU A 3 -19.42 8.11 8.18
CA LEU A 3 -19.53 7.05 7.17
C LEU A 3 -20.69 6.13 7.57
N ASP A 4 -21.64 5.91 6.67
CA ASP A 4 -22.55 4.77 6.78
C ASP A 4 -21.79 3.54 6.29
N ILE A 5 -20.98 2.97 7.17
CA ILE A 5 -20.02 1.90 6.81
C ILE A 5 -20.73 0.74 6.12
N LYS A 6 -21.96 0.37 6.53
CA LYS A 6 -22.70 -0.72 5.91
C LYS A 6 -23.02 -0.46 4.46
N ARG A 7 -23.44 0.77 4.14
CA ARG A 7 -23.69 1.19 2.76
C ARG A 7 -22.42 1.18 1.92
N GLU A 8 -21.31 1.65 2.50
CA GLU A 8 -20.01 1.67 1.81
C GLU A 8 -19.47 0.26 1.54
N VAL A 9 -19.63 -0.67 2.50
CA VAL A 9 -19.28 -2.09 2.31
C VAL A 9 -20.09 -2.68 1.14
N ALA A 10 -21.41 -2.45 1.10
CA ALA A 10 -22.25 -2.95 0.02
C ALA A 10 -21.83 -2.38 -1.36
N ALA A 11 -21.53 -1.08 -1.43
CA ALA A 11 -21.04 -0.45 -2.65
C ALA A 11 -19.71 -1.04 -3.12
N LEU A 12 -18.77 -1.24 -2.20
CA LEU A 12 -17.46 -1.84 -2.49
C LEU A 12 -17.61 -3.30 -2.95
N GLN A 13 -18.47 -4.09 -2.30
CA GLN A 13 -18.78 -5.45 -2.71
C GLN A 13 -19.33 -5.51 -4.14
N GLU A 14 -20.28 -4.64 -4.48
CA GLU A 14 -20.88 -4.56 -5.81
C GLU A 14 -19.86 -4.14 -6.87
N GLU A 15 -19.15 -3.03 -6.64
CA GLU A 15 -18.20 -2.45 -7.60
C GLU A 15 -17.04 -3.40 -7.90
N TYR A 16 -16.47 -4.03 -6.86
CA TYR A 16 -15.28 -4.87 -6.98
C TYR A 16 -15.60 -6.38 -7.03
N ARG A 17 -16.88 -6.75 -7.08
CA ARG A 17 -17.38 -8.14 -7.13
C ARG A 17 -16.84 -9.00 -5.98
N ILE A 18 -16.83 -8.44 -4.77
CA ILE A 18 -16.41 -9.15 -3.56
C ILE A 18 -17.65 -9.83 -2.95
N ILE A 19 -17.56 -11.14 -2.75
CA ILE A 19 -18.64 -11.95 -2.17
C ILE A 19 -18.32 -12.21 -0.70
N GLY A 20 -19.24 -11.88 0.20
CA GLY A 20 -19.01 -11.95 1.66
C GLY A 20 -17.97 -10.93 2.12
N ARG A 21 -17.30 -11.23 3.24
CA ARG A 21 -16.23 -10.41 3.84
C ARG A 21 -16.69 -9.08 4.42
N GLU A 22 -17.95 -9.03 4.86
CA GLU A 22 -18.56 -7.83 5.42
C GLU A 22 -17.76 -7.29 6.61
N GLU A 23 -17.39 -8.17 7.54
CA GLU A 23 -16.62 -7.78 8.73
C GLU A 23 -15.22 -7.28 8.38
N GLU A 24 -14.50 -7.96 7.48
CA GLU A 24 -13.15 -7.55 7.08
C GLU A 24 -13.16 -6.19 6.35
N LEU A 25 -14.15 -5.96 5.49
CA LEU A 25 -14.32 -4.68 4.79
C LEU A 25 -14.72 -3.56 5.76
N GLU A 26 -15.65 -3.82 6.69
CA GLU A 26 -16.05 -2.87 7.73
C GLU A 26 -14.86 -2.46 8.61
N HIS A 27 -14.07 -3.42 9.08
CA HIS A 27 -12.86 -3.13 9.86
C HIS A 27 -11.83 -2.33 9.06
N ALA A 28 -11.60 -2.69 7.80
CA ALA A 28 -10.61 -2.00 6.97
C ALA A 28 -11.03 -0.55 6.66
N LEU A 29 -12.30 -0.33 6.28
CA LEU A 29 -12.84 1.02 6.03
C LEU A 29 -12.76 1.88 7.29
N THR A 30 -13.08 1.31 8.46
CA THR A 30 -12.99 2.00 9.75
C THR A 30 -11.55 2.40 10.07
N ALA A 31 -10.62 1.45 9.99
CA ALA A 31 -9.22 1.67 10.32
C ALA A 31 -8.60 2.75 9.41
N ILE A 32 -8.83 2.68 8.11
CA ILE A 32 -8.28 3.64 7.15
C ILE A 32 -8.91 5.02 7.34
N SER A 33 -10.22 5.10 7.60
CA SER A 33 -10.90 6.37 7.90
C SER A 33 -10.36 7.02 9.18
N ALA A 34 -9.84 6.21 10.12
CA ALA A 34 -9.15 6.67 11.32
C ALA A 34 -7.63 6.94 11.12
N GLY A 35 -7.13 6.87 9.88
CA GLY A 35 -5.73 7.09 9.54
C GLY A 35 -4.80 5.97 10.03
N LYS A 36 -5.31 4.75 10.19
CA LYS A 36 -4.54 3.58 10.63
C LYS A 36 -4.13 2.70 9.46
N ASN A 37 -2.97 2.04 9.60
CA ASN A 37 -2.51 0.99 8.69
C ASN A 37 -3.21 -0.33 9.00
N ILE A 38 -3.34 -1.19 7.99
CA ILE A 38 -3.99 -2.50 8.11
C ILE A 38 -2.99 -3.61 7.79
N LEU A 39 -3.11 -4.73 8.50
CA LEU A 39 -2.43 -5.99 8.19
C LEU A 39 -3.49 -7.03 7.82
N LEU A 40 -3.36 -7.62 6.63
CA LEU A 40 -4.24 -8.70 6.18
C LEU A 40 -3.52 -10.03 6.34
N GLU A 41 -3.96 -10.85 7.29
CA GLU A 41 -3.39 -12.17 7.56
C GLU A 41 -4.35 -13.29 7.13
N GLY A 42 -3.80 -14.43 6.70
CA GLY A 42 -4.57 -15.64 6.44
C GLY A 42 -3.88 -16.59 5.46
N PRO A 43 -4.53 -17.70 5.08
CA PRO A 43 -3.97 -18.66 4.13
C PRO A 43 -3.74 -18.09 2.73
N VAL A 44 -2.85 -18.71 1.95
CA VAL A 44 -2.61 -18.34 0.55
C VAL A 44 -3.90 -18.54 -0.27
N GLY A 45 -4.18 -17.65 -1.21
CA GLY A 45 -5.32 -17.78 -2.13
C GLY A 45 -6.69 -17.31 -1.60
N VAL A 46 -6.79 -16.79 -0.37
CA VAL A 46 -8.08 -16.35 0.21
C VAL A 46 -8.54 -14.94 -0.21
N GLY A 47 -7.89 -14.32 -1.19
CA GLY A 47 -8.30 -13.01 -1.73
C GLY A 47 -7.76 -11.77 -1.00
N LYS A 48 -6.76 -11.89 -0.13
CA LYS A 48 -6.17 -10.72 0.59
C LYS A 48 -5.74 -9.58 -0.33
N THR A 49 -5.01 -9.91 -1.40
CA THR A 49 -4.57 -8.92 -2.40
C THR A 49 -5.76 -8.28 -3.12
N VAL A 50 -6.82 -9.04 -3.38
CA VAL A 50 -8.05 -8.52 -4.01
C VAL A 50 -8.70 -7.48 -3.10
N ILE A 51 -8.84 -7.80 -1.81
CA ILE A 51 -9.39 -6.89 -0.79
C ILE A 51 -8.53 -5.62 -0.69
N GLY A 52 -7.21 -5.75 -0.56
CA GLY A 52 -6.31 -4.60 -0.45
C GLY A 52 -6.37 -3.65 -1.66
N VAL A 53 -6.42 -4.21 -2.89
CA VAL A 53 -6.56 -3.41 -4.11
C VAL A 53 -7.93 -2.76 -4.22
N ALA A 54 -9.01 -3.46 -3.87
CA ALA A 54 -10.36 -2.92 -3.90
C ALA A 54 -10.51 -1.73 -2.95
N ILE A 55 -10.01 -1.85 -1.72
CA ILE A 55 -10.03 -0.77 -0.73
C ILE A 55 -9.24 0.45 -1.22
N ALA A 56 -8.03 0.25 -1.75
CA ALA A 56 -7.22 1.36 -2.26
C ALA A 56 -7.92 2.14 -3.39
N LYS A 57 -8.57 1.39 -4.31
CA LYS A 57 -9.36 1.98 -5.40
C LYS A 57 -10.61 2.70 -4.91
N TYR A 58 -11.32 2.13 -3.93
CA TYR A 58 -12.49 2.73 -3.31
C TYR A 58 -12.18 4.11 -2.71
N PHE A 59 -11.03 4.27 -2.05
CA PHE A 59 -10.59 5.58 -1.53
C PHE A 59 -10.09 6.55 -2.61
N GLY A 60 -10.01 6.14 -3.88
CA GLY A 60 -9.58 6.98 -5.00
C GLY A 60 -8.14 7.48 -4.90
N ARG A 61 -7.28 6.78 -4.15
CA ARG A 61 -5.87 7.17 -3.93
C ARG A 61 -4.95 6.36 -4.83
N PRO A 62 -3.77 6.90 -5.21
CA PRO A 62 -2.77 6.13 -5.93
C PRO A 62 -2.35 4.89 -5.14
N PHE A 63 -1.79 3.89 -5.82
CA PHE A 63 -1.46 2.60 -5.24
C PHE A 63 -0.07 2.14 -5.71
N TYR A 64 0.81 1.90 -4.76
CA TYR A 64 2.14 1.34 -4.98
C TYR A 64 2.21 -0.05 -4.40
N ARG A 65 2.64 -1.03 -5.19
CA ARG A 65 2.83 -2.41 -4.75
C ARG A 65 4.30 -2.72 -4.59
N VAL A 66 4.62 -3.38 -3.48
CA VAL A 66 5.91 -4.01 -3.23
C VAL A 66 5.64 -5.47 -2.87
N ASP A 67 6.35 -6.39 -3.53
CA ASP A 67 6.36 -7.80 -3.16
C ASP A 67 7.62 -8.09 -2.34
N GLY A 68 7.44 -8.73 -1.18
CA GLY A 68 8.53 -9.12 -0.29
C GLY A 68 9.50 -10.07 -0.98
N ASP A 69 10.79 -9.76 -0.87
CA ASP A 69 11.92 -10.56 -1.37
C ASP A 69 13.02 -10.50 -0.32
N GLU A 70 13.67 -11.61 0.00
CA GLU A 70 14.77 -11.65 0.98
C GLU A 70 15.97 -10.81 0.55
N ARG A 71 16.06 -10.48 -0.76
CA ARG A 71 17.10 -9.62 -1.34
C ARG A 71 16.68 -8.15 -1.41
N TYR A 72 15.55 -7.77 -0.81
CA TYR A 72 15.15 -6.38 -0.73
C TYR A 72 16.09 -5.63 0.21
N THR A 73 16.68 -4.52 -0.24
CA THR A 73 17.44 -3.62 0.63
C THR A 73 16.54 -2.47 1.05
N GLU A 74 16.83 -1.84 2.20
CA GLU A 74 16.07 -0.67 2.68
C GLU A 74 16.00 0.44 1.62
N HIS A 75 17.10 0.67 0.90
CA HIS A 75 17.20 1.66 -0.18
C HIS A 75 16.28 1.36 -1.37
N LYS A 76 15.88 0.10 -1.59
CA LYS A 76 14.87 -0.20 -2.61
C LYS A 76 13.49 0.30 -2.23
N LEU A 77 13.16 0.40 -0.94
CA LEU A 77 11.90 0.96 -0.45
C LEU A 77 11.96 2.50 -0.39
N THR A 78 13.02 3.04 0.20
CA THR A 78 13.15 4.48 0.46
C THR A 78 13.64 5.24 -0.77
N GLY A 79 14.54 4.66 -1.55
CA GLY A 79 15.20 5.30 -2.69
C GLY A 79 16.71 5.39 -2.51
N TRP A 80 17.38 5.85 -3.56
CA TRP A 80 18.83 5.97 -3.59
C TRP A 80 19.27 7.16 -4.44
N PHE A 81 20.53 7.53 -4.30
CA PHE A 81 21.17 8.52 -5.17
C PHE A 81 21.93 7.82 -6.29
N ASP A 82 21.78 8.28 -7.52
CA ASP A 82 22.62 7.83 -8.63
C ASP A 82 24.03 8.46 -8.53
N PRO A 83 25.11 7.67 -8.37
CA PRO A 83 26.45 8.22 -8.18
C PRO A 83 26.91 9.13 -9.32
N ALA A 84 26.60 8.80 -10.57
CA ALA A 84 27.02 9.60 -11.72
C ALA A 84 26.35 10.99 -11.71
N THR A 85 25.05 11.03 -11.40
CA THR A 85 24.30 12.28 -11.28
C THR A 85 24.76 13.10 -10.06
N VAL A 86 25.05 12.47 -8.93
CA VAL A 86 25.58 13.16 -7.74
C VAL A 86 26.95 13.78 -7.99
N ILE A 87 27.86 13.09 -8.67
CA ILE A 87 29.19 13.63 -8.98
C ILE A 87 29.09 14.91 -9.83
N SER A 88 28.13 14.96 -10.75
CA SER A 88 27.97 16.09 -11.67
C SER A 88 27.15 17.24 -11.10
N LYS A 89 26.15 16.97 -10.24
CA LYS A 89 25.17 17.97 -9.77
C LYS A 89 25.13 18.17 -8.25
N GLY A 90 25.89 17.38 -7.49
CA GLY A 90 25.84 17.33 -6.04
C GLY A 90 24.61 16.58 -5.52
N TYR A 91 24.51 16.46 -4.19
CA TYR A 91 23.35 15.85 -3.54
C TYR A 91 22.16 16.82 -3.52
N SER A 92 21.06 16.41 -4.15
CA SER A 92 19.80 17.14 -4.14
C SER A 92 18.61 16.22 -4.47
N TRP A 93 17.38 16.71 -4.28
CA TRP A 93 16.16 16.01 -4.71
C TRP A 93 16.16 15.66 -6.20
N GLU A 94 16.80 16.46 -7.06
CA GLU A 94 16.90 16.17 -8.50
C GLU A 94 17.78 14.96 -8.81
N THR A 95 18.69 14.62 -7.89
CA THR A 95 19.62 13.47 -8.02
C THR A 95 19.17 12.25 -7.23
N PHE A 96 18.08 12.39 -6.48
CA PHE A 96 17.49 11.33 -5.68
C PHE A 96 16.44 10.58 -6.50
N ILE A 97 16.57 9.26 -6.55
CA ILE A 97 15.61 8.35 -7.18
C ILE A 97 14.73 7.80 -6.06
N PRO A 98 13.46 8.26 -5.92
CA PRO A 98 12.61 7.84 -4.82
C PRO A 98 12.15 6.39 -5.01
N GLY A 99 12.22 5.61 -3.93
CA GLY A 99 11.63 4.27 -3.88
C GLY A 99 10.11 4.31 -3.71
N PRO A 100 9.42 3.16 -3.79
CA PRO A 100 7.97 3.05 -3.73
C PRO A 100 7.37 3.57 -2.41
N LEU A 101 8.07 3.44 -1.27
CA LEU A 101 7.61 4.03 -0.01
C LEU A 101 7.64 5.56 -0.10
N THR A 102 8.75 6.13 -0.58
CA THR A 102 8.88 7.59 -0.70
C THR A 102 7.91 8.17 -1.72
N GLN A 103 7.71 7.51 -2.86
CA GLN A 103 6.69 7.90 -3.84
C GLN A 103 5.29 7.86 -3.20
N ALA A 104 4.96 6.79 -2.47
CA ALA A 104 3.65 6.70 -1.82
C ALA A 104 3.43 7.81 -0.77
N MET A 105 4.48 8.20 -0.05
CA MET A 105 4.41 9.30 0.92
C MET A 105 4.21 10.66 0.25
N ILE A 106 4.89 10.92 -0.88
CA ILE A 106 4.75 12.18 -1.65
C ILE A 106 3.34 12.30 -2.22
N ASP A 107 2.82 11.21 -2.79
CA ASP A 107 1.54 11.21 -3.50
C ASP A 107 0.33 11.03 -2.58
N GLY A 108 0.54 10.78 -1.28
CA GLY A 108 -0.53 10.43 -0.35
C GLY A 108 -1.24 9.12 -0.73
N ALA A 109 -0.48 8.18 -1.28
CA ALA A 109 -0.93 6.92 -1.86
C ALA A 109 -1.00 5.78 -0.83
N PHE A 110 -1.67 4.70 -1.20
CA PHE A 110 -1.53 3.42 -0.50
C PHE A 110 -0.21 2.74 -0.92
N LEU A 111 0.57 2.31 0.06
CA LEU A 111 1.65 1.34 -0.13
C LEU A 111 1.14 -0.03 0.29
N PHE A 112 1.11 -0.98 -0.64
CA PHE A 112 0.75 -2.38 -0.38
C PHE A 112 2.00 -3.24 -0.40
N ILE A 113 2.34 -3.81 0.76
CA ILE A 113 3.46 -4.74 0.92
C ILE A 113 2.90 -6.16 0.96
N ASN A 114 3.11 -6.91 -0.12
CA ASN A 114 2.75 -8.32 -0.20
C ASN A 114 3.87 -9.18 0.40
N GLU A 115 3.53 -10.30 1.03
CA GLU A 115 4.52 -11.22 1.62
C GLU A 115 5.54 -10.51 2.51
N MET A 116 5.07 -9.60 3.37
CA MET A 116 5.92 -8.77 4.25
C MET A 116 6.86 -9.61 5.11
N ASN A 117 6.46 -10.83 5.48
CA ASN A 117 7.26 -11.80 6.21
C ASN A 117 8.49 -12.33 5.43
N ARG A 118 8.66 -11.97 4.15
CA ARG A 118 9.84 -12.29 3.34
C ARG A 118 10.81 -11.13 3.19
N MET A 119 10.47 -9.96 3.73
CA MET A 119 11.41 -8.85 3.81
C MET A 119 12.49 -9.17 4.86
N PRO A 120 13.74 -8.74 4.66
CA PRO A 120 14.77 -8.93 5.66
C PRO A 120 14.41 -8.27 6.99
N GLU A 121 14.69 -8.97 8.08
CA GLU A 121 14.68 -8.42 9.43
C GLU A 121 16.01 -7.67 9.62
N GLY A 122 15.94 -6.39 9.93
CA GLY A 122 17.13 -5.54 10.17
C GLY A 122 17.90 -5.92 11.43
#